data_AF-A0A1C7NEN9-F1
#
_entry.id   AF-A0A1C7NEN9-F1
#
_cell.length_a   1.000
_cell.length_b   1.000
_cell.length_c   1.000
_cell.angle_alpha   90.00
_cell.angle_beta   90.00
_cell.angle_gamma   90.00
#
_symmetry.space_group_name_H-M   'P 1'
#
loop_
_entity.id
_entity.type
_entity.pdbx_description
1 polymer ?
#
loop_
_entity_poly.entity_id
_entity_poly.type
_entity_poly.pdbx_seq_one_letter_code
_entity_poly.pdbx_strand_id
1 'polypeptide(L)'
;MSDSSSNMDIDNNNLQLSPEDIKNLANEQYKQGHYEEAVKLYTQAIDASPKTPTYYNNRAAALVMQKKYKDAASDCRIALNLDPQNVKAYLRAGKCHLNMGNLEEASRQYKLAYEIDPTSTQRDYNNLQNVYNYMNQVETFMANNQFGLARNSLDRAINFVDADVLPIKWRVLQAECALGEKNYSEASRIVNSLVRLDSQNPDALYLRARVFYSQGDNQKTVAHCQEALRCDPDFAKARSLLKMARAIEKQKEAGNNAFKSGQLEQAFEAYTAALEIDPSNDHMNARLYSNRAAVLQKQKKFEEALVDCDKAIQLDEEFYKAYSRRAGCYMETEQYEEAVKDYRKLTEVDSGNREYHNLLRKAELELKKSQRKDYYKILGLTKSASESEIKKAYRKLALQYHPDKNAGDAKAEARFKEVGEAYAILSDSEKKARYDSGVDLEGGMGGGFPGGGMGGVDVNDIFAQMFGGGGMGGMGGMGGMGGFPGGGMGGGFPGGAGGRRQPPGGGFQFHFG
;
A
#
# COMPACT_ATOMS: atom_id res chain seq x y z
N MET A 1 77.23 -59.12 0.53
CA MET A 1 77.99 -59.15 -0.74
C MET A 1 76.94 -59.23 -1.83
N SER A 2 76.42 -58.08 -2.25
CA SER A 2 77.01 -57.15 -3.25
C SER A 2 76.55 -57.55 -4.65
N ASP A 3 75.56 -56.88 -5.23
CA ASP A 3 75.63 -55.57 -5.90
C ASP A 3 75.84 -55.73 -7.42
N SER A 4 75.44 -54.73 -8.20
CA SER A 4 75.45 -54.56 -9.67
C SER A 4 74.21 -55.07 -10.43
N SER A 5 73.13 -54.29 -10.59
CA SER A 5 72.96 -53.02 -11.33
C SER A 5 72.95 -53.19 -12.85
N SER A 6 71.75 -53.12 -13.44
CA SER A 6 71.54 -52.48 -14.74
C SER A 6 70.24 -51.69 -14.67
N ASN A 7 70.38 -50.39 -14.36
CA ASN A 7 69.35 -49.37 -14.52
C ASN A 7 68.66 -49.53 -15.88
N MET A 8 67.34 -49.69 -15.87
CA MET A 8 66.52 -49.20 -16.97
C MET A 8 65.98 -47.85 -16.54
N ASP A 9 66.29 -46.87 -17.37
CA ASP A 9 66.20 -45.46 -17.10
C ASP A 9 64.79 -45.00 -16.73
N ILE A 10 64.79 -44.14 -15.71
CA ILE A 10 63.68 -43.29 -15.33
C ILE A 10 63.54 -42.23 -16.43
N ASP A 11 62.75 -42.50 -17.46
CA ASP A 11 62.24 -41.45 -18.35
C ASP A 11 60.89 -40.95 -17.82
N ASN A 12 60.96 -40.30 -16.66
CA ASN A 12 59.91 -39.39 -16.22
C ASN A 12 60.06 -38.09 -17.03
N ASN A 13 59.61 -38.14 -18.28
CA ASN A 13 59.55 -37.02 -19.21
C ASN A 13 58.66 -35.92 -18.61
N ASN A 14 59.30 -35.01 -17.87
CA ASN A 14 58.74 -33.73 -17.50
C ASN A 14 58.70 -32.88 -18.79
N LEU A 15 57.74 -33.19 -19.68
CA LEU A 15 57.54 -32.49 -20.93
C LEU A 15 57.11 -31.07 -20.60
N GLN A 16 58.08 -30.14 -20.58
CA GLN A 16 57.82 -28.74 -20.35
C GLN A 16 57.07 -28.21 -21.58
N LEU A 17 55.75 -28.20 -21.51
CA LEU A 17 54.86 -27.73 -22.58
C LEU A 17 55.28 -26.33 -23.02
N SER A 18 55.35 -26.09 -24.33
CA SER A 18 55.66 -24.76 -24.83
C SER A 18 54.55 -23.77 -24.47
N PRO A 19 54.82 -22.45 -24.38
CA PRO A 19 53.77 -21.45 -24.12
C PRO A 19 52.60 -21.55 -25.11
N GLU A 20 52.88 -21.96 -26.34
CA GLU A 20 51.89 -22.14 -27.39
C GLU A 20 51.02 -23.39 -27.19
N ASP A 21 51.61 -24.49 -26.71
CA ASP A 21 50.87 -25.70 -26.33
C ASP A 21 49.98 -25.44 -25.13
N ILE A 22 50.47 -24.72 -24.12
CA ILE A 22 49.71 -24.30 -22.95
C ILE A 22 48.53 -23.42 -23.38
N LYS A 23 48.75 -22.47 -24.30
CA LYS A 23 47.67 -21.65 -24.88
C LYS A 23 46.66 -22.49 -25.67
N ASN A 24 47.10 -23.53 -26.39
CA ASN A 24 46.17 -24.42 -27.11
C ASN A 24 45.31 -25.24 -26.14
N LEU A 25 45.88 -25.76 -25.05
CA LEU A 25 45.14 -26.40 -23.97
C LEU A 25 44.15 -25.44 -23.31
N ALA A 26 44.56 -24.18 -23.07
CA ALA A 26 43.68 -23.15 -22.54
C ALA A 26 42.50 -22.84 -23.47
N ASN A 27 42.74 -22.78 -24.79
CA ASN A 27 41.69 -22.60 -25.80
C ASN A 27 40.70 -23.78 -25.78
N GLU A 28 41.18 -25.01 -25.54
CA GLU A 28 40.33 -26.20 -25.45
C GLU A 28 39.45 -26.16 -24.20
N GLN A 29 40.02 -25.85 -23.03
CA GLN A 29 39.25 -25.64 -21.80
C GLN A 29 38.22 -24.50 -21.96
N TYR A 30 38.59 -23.43 -22.66
CA TYR A 30 37.66 -22.34 -22.97
C TYR A 30 36.47 -22.81 -23.81
N LYS A 31 36.70 -23.61 -24.86
CA LYS A 31 35.64 -24.17 -25.70
C LYS A 31 34.72 -25.12 -24.93
N GLN A 32 35.26 -25.85 -23.96
CA GLN A 32 34.50 -26.73 -23.07
C GLN A 32 33.71 -25.96 -21.99
N GLY A 33 33.89 -24.64 -21.88
CA GLY A 33 33.22 -23.82 -20.87
C GLY A 33 33.91 -23.83 -19.50
N HIS A 34 35.06 -24.51 -19.36
CA HIS A 34 35.87 -24.54 -18.16
C HIS A 34 36.72 -23.26 -18.05
N TYR A 35 36.06 -22.11 -17.91
CA TYR A 35 36.72 -20.81 -17.97
C TYR A 35 37.73 -20.60 -16.86
N GLU A 36 37.52 -21.17 -15.66
CA GLU A 36 38.48 -21.06 -14.55
C GLU A 36 39.80 -21.75 -14.87
N GLU A 37 39.74 -22.96 -15.43
CA GLU A 37 40.92 -23.71 -15.86
C GLU A 37 41.61 -23.03 -17.05
N ALA A 38 40.82 -22.52 -18.01
CA ALA A 38 41.36 -21.74 -19.11
C ALA A 38 42.15 -20.51 -18.62
N VAL A 39 41.65 -19.77 -17.62
CA VAL A 39 42.37 -18.63 -17.02
C VAL A 39 43.68 -19.06 -16.36
N LYS A 40 43.70 -20.19 -15.65
CA LYS A 40 44.92 -20.74 -15.03
C LYS A 40 45.97 -21.06 -16.11
N LEU A 41 45.57 -21.75 -17.18
CA LEU A 41 46.47 -22.11 -18.28
C LEU A 41 46.95 -20.89 -19.07
N TYR A 42 46.09 -19.91 -19.38
CA TYR A 42 46.56 -18.67 -20.01
C TYR A 42 47.53 -17.89 -19.13
N THR A 43 47.35 -17.93 -17.81
CA THR A 43 48.29 -17.30 -16.87
C THR A 43 49.67 -17.97 -16.96
N GLN A 44 49.73 -19.30 -16.99
CA GLN A 44 50.98 -20.02 -17.22
C GLN A 44 51.63 -19.67 -18.57
N ALA A 45 50.84 -19.54 -19.64
CA ALA A 45 51.35 -19.12 -20.94
C ALA A 45 51.90 -17.68 -20.93
N ILE A 46 51.26 -16.77 -20.19
CA ILE A 46 51.74 -15.40 -19.96
C ILE A 46 53.04 -15.38 -19.16
N ASP A 47 53.13 -16.16 -18.09
CA ASP A 47 54.33 -16.24 -17.25
C ASP A 47 55.53 -16.75 -18.06
N ALA A 48 55.30 -17.68 -18.99
CA ALA A 48 56.33 -18.22 -19.86
C ALA A 48 56.69 -17.29 -21.04
N SER A 49 55.75 -16.47 -21.54
CA SER A 49 56.01 -15.47 -22.59
C SER A 49 55.19 -14.18 -22.38
N PRO A 50 55.69 -13.24 -21.55
CA PRO A 50 54.91 -12.09 -21.08
C PRO A 50 54.72 -10.98 -22.11
N LYS A 51 55.39 -11.05 -23.27
CA LYS A 51 55.28 -10.06 -24.35
C LYS A 51 54.32 -10.47 -25.46
N THR A 52 53.60 -11.60 -25.31
CA THR A 52 52.67 -12.08 -26.33
C THR A 52 51.26 -11.50 -26.13
N PRO A 53 50.78 -10.56 -26.96
CA PRO A 53 49.49 -9.89 -26.78
C PRO A 53 48.29 -10.86 -26.82
N THR A 54 48.38 -11.91 -27.64
CA THR A 54 47.31 -12.89 -27.82
C THR A 54 46.95 -13.62 -26.53
N TYR A 55 47.91 -13.86 -25.65
CA TYR A 55 47.67 -14.60 -24.40
C TYR A 55 46.83 -13.77 -23.43
N TYR A 56 47.14 -12.48 -23.27
CA TYR A 56 46.31 -11.54 -22.51
C TYR A 56 44.93 -11.39 -23.13
N ASN A 57 44.84 -11.26 -24.46
CA ASN A 57 43.56 -11.12 -25.16
C ASN A 57 42.66 -12.36 -24.98
N ASN A 58 43.24 -13.57 -24.97
CA ASN A 58 42.50 -14.81 -24.75
C ASN A 58 42.12 -15.01 -23.29
N ARG A 59 43.01 -14.66 -22.34
CA ARG A 59 42.69 -14.67 -20.90
C ARG A 59 41.56 -13.69 -20.58
N ALA A 60 41.61 -12.48 -21.16
CA ALA A 60 40.54 -11.50 -21.05
C ALA A 60 39.20 -12.08 -21.55
N ALA A 61 39.18 -12.87 -22.62
CA ALA A 61 37.96 -13.54 -23.08
C ALA A 61 37.40 -14.51 -22.03
N ALA A 62 38.25 -15.34 -21.44
CA ALA A 62 37.85 -16.26 -20.37
C ALA A 62 37.36 -15.51 -19.11
N LEU A 63 38.01 -14.40 -18.76
CA LEU A 63 37.60 -13.54 -17.64
C LEU A 63 36.25 -12.84 -17.90
N VAL A 64 35.96 -12.43 -19.14
CA VAL A 64 34.64 -11.92 -19.53
C VAL A 64 33.56 -12.97 -19.34
N MET A 65 33.82 -14.22 -19.70
CA MET A 65 32.86 -15.31 -19.48
C MET A 65 32.64 -15.60 -17.98
N GLN A 66 33.66 -15.35 -17.14
CA GLN A 66 33.53 -15.36 -15.68
C GLN A 66 32.93 -14.07 -15.09
N LYS A 67 32.57 -13.08 -15.93
CA LYS A 67 32.05 -11.77 -15.53
C LYS A 67 33.02 -10.95 -14.67
N LYS A 68 34.32 -11.28 -14.74
CA LYS A 68 35.42 -10.55 -14.08
C LYS A 68 35.88 -9.40 -14.96
N TYR A 69 34.99 -8.42 -15.21
CA TYR A 69 35.23 -7.35 -16.18
C TYR A 69 36.41 -6.45 -15.84
N LYS A 70 36.68 -6.21 -14.55
CA LYS A 70 37.81 -5.38 -14.10
C LYS A 70 39.15 -6.02 -14.50
N ASP A 71 39.29 -7.32 -14.24
CA ASP A 71 40.51 -8.07 -14.56
C ASP A 71 40.68 -8.20 -16.08
N ALA A 72 39.58 -8.51 -16.78
CA ALA A 72 39.56 -8.57 -18.24
C ALA A 72 39.96 -7.25 -18.90
N ALA A 73 39.47 -6.11 -18.39
CA ALA A 73 39.85 -4.79 -18.90
C ALA A 73 41.34 -4.50 -18.70
N SER A 74 41.93 -4.94 -17.57
CA SER A 74 43.38 -4.83 -17.33
C SER A 74 44.18 -5.64 -18.35
N ASP A 75 43.77 -6.88 -18.63
CA ASP A 75 44.40 -7.72 -19.65
C ASP A 75 44.26 -7.13 -21.05
N CYS A 76 43.09 -6.60 -21.42
CA CYS A 76 42.90 -5.90 -22.69
C CYS A 76 43.84 -4.70 -22.82
N ARG A 77 44.01 -3.89 -21.75
CA ARG A 77 44.94 -2.76 -21.76
C ARG A 77 46.38 -3.21 -22.01
N ILE A 78 46.83 -4.30 -21.40
CA ILE A 78 48.17 -4.86 -21.65
C ILE A 78 48.28 -5.36 -23.10
N ALA A 79 47.28 -6.10 -23.59
CA ALA A 79 47.25 -6.58 -24.97
C ALA A 79 47.34 -5.41 -25.98
N LEU A 80 46.61 -4.33 -25.75
CA LEU A 80 46.60 -3.13 -26.60
C LEU A 80 47.89 -2.32 -26.53
N ASN A 81 48.59 -2.32 -25.40
CA ASN A 81 49.92 -1.72 -25.31
C ASN A 81 50.97 -2.49 -26.12
N LEU A 82 50.81 -3.83 -26.22
CA LEU A 82 51.69 -4.71 -26.99
C LEU A 82 51.32 -4.74 -28.49
N ASP A 83 50.03 -4.66 -28.80
CA ASP A 83 49.48 -4.66 -30.15
C ASP A 83 48.31 -3.66 -30.26
N PRO A 84 48.60 -2.39 -30.62
CA PRO A 84 47.59 -1.35 -30.75
C PRO A 84 46.61 -1.53 -31.91
N GLN A 85 46.82 -2.51 -32.81
CA GLN A 85 45.94 -2.79 -33.95
C GLN A 85 44.94 -3.93 -33.64
N ASN A 86 44.94 -4.44 -32.41
CA ASN A 86 44.09 -5.55 -32.02
C ASN A 86 42.62 -5.14 -31.81
N VAL A 87 41.83 -5.21 -32.89
CA VAL A 87 40.38 -4.87 -32.87
C VAL A 87 39.61 -5.67 -31.80
N LYS A 88 39.91 -6.97 -31.64
CA LYS A 88 39.22 -7.83 -30.65
C LYS A 88 39.49 -7.40 -29.21
N ALA A 89 40.69 -6.90 -28.92
CA ALA A 89 41.04 -6.39 -27.60
C ALA A 89 40.27 -5.10 -27.29
N TYR A 90 40.13 -4.18 -28.25
CA TYR A 90 39.29 -2.98 -28.10
C TYR A 90 37.81 -3.32 -27.88
N LEU A 91 37.21 -4.19 -28.70
CA LEU A 91 35.81 -4.61 -28.54
C LEU A 91 35.56 -5.21 -27.15
N ARG A 92 36.49 -6.05 -26.67
CA ARG A 92 36.38 -6.66 -25.35
C ARG A 92 36.58 -5.66 -24.23
N ALA A 93 37.53 -4.74 -24.35
CA ALA A 93 37.70 -3.63 -23.41
C ALA A 93 36.40 -2.81 -23.33
N GLY A 94 35.82 -2.44 -24.48
CA GLY A 94 34.53 -1.76 -24.58
C GLY A 94 33.42 -2.49 -23.84
N LYS A 95 33.27 -3.81 -24.08
CA LYS A 95 32.29 -4.65 -23.35
C LYS A 95 32.52 -4.67 -21.84
N CYS A 96 33.78 -4.74 -21.41
CA CYS A 96 34.13 -4.73 -19.99
C CYS A 96 33.76 -3.39 -19.35
N HIS A 97 34.13 -2.27 -19.99
CA HIS A 97 33.82 -0.93 -19.49
C HIS A 97 32.32 -0.68 -19.46
N LEU A 98 31.57 -1.14 -20.47
CA LEU A 98 30.12 -1.04 -20.49
C LEU A 98 29.47 -1.79 -19.33
N ASN A 99 29.88 -3.05 -19.09
CA ASN A 99 29.40 -3.84 -17.96
C ASN A 99 29.84 -3.32 -16.58
N MET A 100 30.86 -2.46 -16.52
CA MET A 100 31.23 -1.73 -15.31
C MET A 100 30.48 -0.39 -15.16
N GLY A 101 29.67 0.00 -16.15
CA GLY A 101 28.97 1.29 -16.19
C GLY A 101 29.85 2.48 -16.59
N ASN A 102 31.06 2.23 -17.10
CA ASN A 102 32.01 3.25 -17.55
C ASN A 102 31.73 3.59 -19.02
N LEU A 103 30.62 4.27 -19.27
CA LEU A 103 30.09 4.48 -20.62
C LEU A 103 31.02 5.31 -21.52
N GLU A 104 31.65 6.35 -20.99
CA GLU A 104 32.61 7.19 -21.73
C GLU A 104 33.81 6.38 -22.23
N GLU A 105 34.38 5.56 -21.36
CA GLU A 105 35.52 4.71 -21.71
C GLU A 105 35.10 3.60 -22.66
N ALA A 106 33.91 3.01 -22.48
CA ALA A 106 33.36 2.06 -23.44
C ALA A 106 33.23 2.72 -24.83
N SER A 107 32.68 3.92 -24.91
CA SER A 107 32.59 4.75 -26.14
C SER A 107 33.94 4.95 -26.80
N ARG A 108 34.97 5.27 -26.02
CA ARG A 108 36.33 5.41 -26.53
C ARG A 108 36.85 4.11 -27.15
N GLN A 109 36.73 2.99 -26.45
CA GLN A 109 37.26 1.70 -26.92
C GLN A 109 36.56 1.20 -28.19
N TYR A 110 35.23 1.27 -28.24
CA TYR A 110 34.48 0.85 -29.42
C TYR A 110 34.70 1.78 -30.62
N LYS A 111 34.88 3.09 -30.39
CA LYS A 111 35.24 4.04 -31.46
C LYS A 111 36.61 3.71 -32.05
N LEU A 112 37.61 3.42 -31.22
CA LEU A 112 38.94 3.01 -31.70
C LEU A 112 38.87 1.69 -32.49
N ALA A 113 38.07 0.72 -32.04
CA ALA A 113 37.83 -0.51 -32.81
C ALA A 113 37.22 -0.21 -34.18
N TYR A 114 36.25 0.71 -34.23
CA TYR A 114 35.57 1.13 -35.45
C TYR A 114 36.48 1.86 -36.43
N GLU A 115 37.39 2.70 -35.95
CA GLU A 115 38.35 3.41 -36.79
C GLU A 115 39.37 2.45 -37.45
N ILE A 116 39.69 1.32 -36.82
CA ILE A 116 40.61 0.31 -37.35
C ILE A 116 39.92 -0.62 -38.36
N ASP A 117 38.74 -1.15 -38.02
CA ASP A 117 37.97 -2.05 -38.87
C ASP A 117 36.46 -1.74 -38.79
N PRO A 118 35.96 -0.79 -39.59
CA PRO A 118 34.55 -0.40 -39.57
C PRO A 118 33.60 -1.55 -39.91
N THR A 119 34.00 -2.44 -40.81
CA THR A 119 33.12 -3.49 -41.35
C THR A 119 32.82 -4.54 -40.30
N SER A 120 33.83 -5.02 -39.55
CA SER A 120 33.59 -6.06 -38.53
C SER A 120 32.98 -5.51 -37.25
N THR A 121 33.15 -4.22 -36.95
CA THR A 121 32.77 -3.60 -35.67
C THR A 121 31.49 -2.76 -35.72
N GLN A 122 30.93 -2.51 -36.91
CA GLN A 122 29.75 -1.64 -37.11
C GLN A 122 28.60 -1.97 -36.16
N ARG A 123 28.32 -3.26 -35.93
CA ARG A 123 27.23 -3.70 -35.07
C ARG A 123 27.47 -3.32 -33.61
N ASP A 124 28.67 -3.61 -33.09
CA ASP A 124 29.03 -3.30 -31.72
C ASP A 124 29.07 -1.80 -31.46
N TYR A 125 29.61 -1.04 -32.42
CA TYR A 125 29.60 0.42 -32.38
C TYR A 125 28.16 0.98 -32.35
N ASN A 126 27.27 0.51 -33.22
CA ASN A 126 25.86 0.93 -33.24
C ASN A 126 25.12 0.57 -31.94
N ASN A 127 25.36 -0.63 -31.40
CA ASN A 127 24.77 -1.05 -30.12
C ASN A 127 25.16 -0.10 -28.98
N LEU A 128 26.43 0.28 -28.90
CA LEU A 128 26.88 1.23 -27.90
C LEU A 128 26.30 2.63 -28.11
N GLN A 129 26.20 3.11 -29.35
CA GLN A 129 25.54 4.39 -29.64
C GLN A 129 24.08 4.38 -29.16
N ASN A 130 23.37 3.25 -29.32
CA ASN A 130 22.03 3.09 -28.77
C ASN A 130 22.02 3.18 -27.25
N VAL A 131 22.95 2.49 -26.55
CA VAL A 131 23.08 2.61 -25.09
C VAL A 131 23.34 4.06 -24.67
N TYR A 132 24.25 4.75 -25.36
CA TYR A 132 24.56 6.15 -25.08
C TYR A 132 23.32 7.04 -25.23
N ASN A 133 22.57 6.86 -26.30
CA ASN A 133 21.31 7.58 -26.53
C ASN A 133 20.27 7.27 -25.46
N TYR A 134 20.13 6.01 -25.05
CA TYR A 134 19.21 5.64 -23.96
C TYR A 134 19.61 6.26 -22.63
N MET A 135 20.90 6.29 -22.29
CA MET A 135 21.38 6.92 -21.05
C MET A 135 21.17 8.44 -21.05
N ASN A 136 21.38 9.12 -22.18
CA ASN A 136 21.05 10.55 -22.30
C ASN A 136 19.53 10.80 -22.15
N GLN A 137 18.70 9.89 -22.67
CA GLN A 137 17.25 9.95 -22.46
C GLN A 137 16.88 9.75 -20.99
N VAL A 138 17.53 8.81 -20.28
CA VAL A 138 17.34 8.62 -18.84
C VAL A 138 17.60 9.93 -18.11
N GLU A 139 18.75 10.58 -18.34
CA GLU A 139 19.09 11.85 -17.71
C GLU A 139 18.06 12.95 -18.03
N THR A 140 17.66 13.06 -19.28
CA THR A 140 16.66 14.05 -19.73
C THR A 140 15.29 13.81 -19.08
N PHE A 141 14.84 12.56 -19.05
CA PHE A 141 13.54 12.21 -18.46
C PHE A 141 13.55 12.35 -16.94
N MET A 142 14.65 11.99 -16.27
CA MET A 142 14.84 12.23 -14.83
C MET A 142 14.78 13.73 -14.50
N ALA A 143 15.46 14.58 -15.27
CA ALA A 143 15.45 16.03 -15.07
C ALA A 143 14.04 16.65 -15.24
N ASN A 144 13.20 16.04 -16.07
CA ASN A 144 11.81 16.48 -16.32
C ASN A 144 10.78 15.75 -15.44
N ASN A 145 11.20 14.99 -14.42
CA ASN A 145 10.34 14.17 -13.56
C ASN A 145 9.48 13.13 -14.31
N GLN A 146 9.91 12.71 -15.50
CA GLN A 146 9.24 11.69 -16.33
C GLN A 146 9.79 10.29 -16.02
N PHE A 147 9.67 9.87 -14.76
CA PHE A 147 10.33 8.67 -14.22
C PHE A 147 9.98 7.37 -14.96
N GLY A 148 8.73 7.19 -15.38
CA GLY A 148 8.32 6.01 -16.16
C GLY A 148 9.00 5.93 -17.53
N LEU A 149 9.22 7.07 -18.20
CA LEU A 149 9.97 7.10 -19.47
C LEU A 149 11.46 6.87 -19.22
N ALA A 150 12.02 7.44 -18.15
CA ALA A 150 13.39 7.19 -17.73
C ALA A 150 13.62 5.69 -17.48
N ARG A 151 12.74 5.03 -16.72
CA ARG A 151 12.81 3.58 -16.48
C ARG A 151 12.78 2.78 -17.78
N ASN A 152 11.86 3.10 -18.68
CA ASN A 152 11.77 2.41 -19.97
C ASN A 152 13.06 2.54 -20.81
N SER A 153 13.67 3.73 -20.85
CA SER A 153 14.96 3.94 -21.52
C SER A 153 16.10 3.20 -20.81
N LEU A 154 16.10 3.19 -19.48
CA LEU A 154 17.09 2.46 -18.69
C LEU A 154 16.99 0.95 -18.93
N ASP A 155 15.78 0.38 -18.95
CA ASP A 155 15.55 -1.04 -19.23
C ASP A 155 16.06 -1.43 -20.64
N ARG A 156 15.92 -0.53 -21.63
CA ARG A 156 16.50 -0.74 -22.97
C ARG A 156 18.03 -0.73 -22.94
N ALA A 157 18.66 0.14 -22.16
CA ALA A 157 20.11 0.15 -21.98
C ALA A 157 20.60 -1.12 -21.27
N ILE A 158 19.85 -1.61 -20.27
CA ILE A 158 20.17 -2.81 -19.49
C ILE A 158 20.25 -4.07 -20.37
N ASN A 159 19.48 -4.14 -21.46
CA ASN A 159 19.53 -5.27 -22.39
C ASN A 159 20.88 -5.45 -23.10
N PHE A 160 21.78 -4.47 -23.01
CA PHE A 160 23.13 -4.54 -23.60
C PHE A 160 24.23 -4.92 -22.59
N VAL A 161 23.89 -5.10 -21.31
CA VAL A 161 24.82 -5.52 -20.25
C VAL A 161 24.41 -6.88 -19.69
N ASP A 162 25.36 -7.54 -19.03
CA ASP A 162 25.16 -8.84 -18.41
C ASP A 162 24.30 -8.68 -17.15
N ALA A 163 23.07 -9.23 -17.18
CA ALA A 163 22.03 -9.03 -16.17
C ALA A 163 22.47 -9.37 -14.73
N ASP A 164 23.34 -10.37 -14.58
CA ASP A 164 23.82 -10.81 -13.27
C ASP A 164 24.76 -9.81 -12.59
N VAL A 165 25.40 -8.93 -13.38
CA VAL A 165 26.40 -7.97 -12.91
C VAL A 165 26.02 -6.57 -13.38
N LEU A 166 24.77 -6.19 -13.10
CA LEU A 166 24.30 -4.83 -13.40
C LEU A 166 25.10 -3.77 -12.59
N PRO A 167 25.64 -2.71 -13.23
CA PRO A 167 26.40 -1.67 -12.55
C PRO A 167 25.64 -1.03 -11.39
N ILE A 168 26.35 -0.74 -10.29
CA ILE A 168 25.76 -0.09 -9.09
C ILE A 168 25.09 1.22 -9.48
N LYS A 169 25.73 2.06 -10.31
CA LYS A 169 25.16 3.33 -10.80
C LYS A 169 23.81 3.13 -11.50
N TRP A 170 23.64 2.06 -12.26
CA TRP A 170 22.41 1.79 -13.00
C TRP A 170 21.31 1.24 -12.08
N ARG A 171 21.67 0.43 -11.07
CA ARG A 171 20.75 0.02 -10.00
C ARG A 171 20.27 1.22 -9.15
N VAL A 172 21.16 2.17 -8.87
CA VAL A 172 20.82 3.44 -8.22
C VAL A 172 19.78 4.19 -9.06
N LEU A 173 19.98 4.31 -10.38
CA LEU A 173 19.00 4.93 -11.28
C LEU A 173 17.66 4.18 -11.30
N GLN A 174 17.65 2.84 -11.29
CA GLN A 174 16.40 2.07 -11.18
C GLN A 174 15.64 2.40 -9.89
N ALA A 175 16.35 2.48 -8.76
CA ALA A 175 15.75 2.86 -7.49
C ALA A 175 15.24 4.31 -7.49
N GLU A 176 15.97 5.24 -8.12
CA GLU A 176 15.53 6.64 -8.26
C GLU A 176 14.27 6.75 -9.13
N CYS A 177 14.19 6.00 -10.24
CA CYS A 177 12.98 5.93 -11.07
C CYS A 177 11.80 5.36 -10.29
N ALA A 178 11.99 4.25 -9.57
CA ALA A 178 10.95 3.62 -8.78
C ALA A 178 10.43 4.55 -7.66
N LEU A 179 11.32 5.29 -7.00
CA LEU A 179 10.93 6.33 -6.02
C LEU A 179 10.13 7.46 -6.67
N GLY A 180 10.54 7.93 -7.84
CA GLY A 180 9.83 8.99 -8.56
C GLY A 180 8.45 8.55 -9.09
N GLU A 181 8.29 7.28 -9.45
CA GLU A 181 7.01 6.65 -9.78
C GLU A 181 6.14 6.35 -8.53
N LYS A 182 6.62 6.70 -7.32
CA LYS A 182 6.01 6.35 -6.03
C LYS A 182 5.82 4.84 -5.81
N ASN A 183 6.60 4.02 -6.52
CA ASN A 183 6.62 2.57 -6.36
C ASN A 183 7.60 2.17 -5.24
N TYR A 184 7.19 2.39 -3.99
CA TYR A 184 8.05 2.23 -2.82
C TYR A 184 8.43 0.77 -2.53
N SER A 185 7.60 -0.20 -2.93
CA SER A 185 7.90 -1.62 -2.76
C SER A 185 9.05 -2.05 -3.66
N GLU A 186 9.02 -1.65 -4.93
CA GLU A 186 10.09 -1.93 -5.89
C GLU A 186 11.37 -1.18 -5.53
N ALA A 187 11.25 0.11 -5.17
CA ALA A 187 12.39 0.89 -4.67
C ALA A 187 13.05 0.20 -3.46
N SER A 188 12.26 -0.27 -2.49
CA SER A 188 12.77 -1.00 -1.31
C SER A 188 13.51 -2.27 -1.70
N ARG A 189 12.98 -3.04 -2.66
CA ARG A 189 13.60 -4.28 -3.14
C ARG A 189 14.97 -4.02 -3.76
N ILE A 190 15.08 -3.00 -4.63
CA ILE A 190 16.32 -2.62 -5.29
C ILE A 190 17.34 -2.09 -4.27
N VAL A 191 16.91 -1.20 -3.38
CA VAL A 191 17.78 -0.62 -2.34
C VAL A 191 18.33 -1.71 -1.39
N ASN A 192 17.50 -2.65 -0.96
CA ASN A 192 17.95 -3.77 -0.14
C ASN A 192 19.00 -4.64 -0.88
N SER A 193 18.86 -4.79 -2.20
CA SER A 193 19.86 -5.45 -3.03
C SER A 193 21.17 -4.66 -3.08
N LEU A 194 21.11 -3.34 -3.25
CA LEU A 194 22.27 -2.45 -3.24
C LEU A 194 23.04 -2.53 -1.91
N VAL A 195 22.34 -2.43 -0.78
CA VAL A 195 22.96 -2.51 0.56
C VAL A 195 23.59 -3.87 0.83
N ARG A 196 23.04 -4.97 0.29
CA ARG A 196 23.66 -6.29 0.38
C ARG A 196 24.96 -6.40 -0.43
N LEU A 197 25.04 -5.71 -1.57
CA LEU A 197 26.24 -5.68 -2.39
C LEU A 197 27.32 -4.81 -1.78
N ASP A 198 26.93 -3.62 -1.31
CA ASP A 198 27.82 -2.66 -0.70
C ASP A 198 27.09 -1.91 0.43
N SER A 199 27.30 -2.40 1.66
CA SER A 199 26.68 -1.84 2.86
C SER A 199 27.19 -0.44 3.23
N GLN A 200 28.31 0.00 2.67
CA GLN A 200 28.92 1.30 2.94
C GLN A 200 28.74 2.27 1.77
N ASN A 201 27.92 1.91 0.78
CA ASN A 201 27.63 2.78 -0.35
C ASN A 201 26.75 3.96 0.10
N PRO A 202 27.23 5.22 -0.03
CA PRO A 202 26.44 6.38 0.42
C PRO A 202 25.13 6.52 -0.36
N ASP A 203 25.12 6.31 -1.68
CA ASP A 203 23.90 6.39 -2.49
C ASP A 203 22.86 5.35 -2.06
N ALA A 204 23.26 4.10 -1.80
CA ALA A 204 22.35 3.06 -1.34
C ALA A 204 21.71 3.40 0.02
N LEU A 205 22.50 3.91 0.97
CA LEU A 205 22.02 4.34 2.29
C LEU A 205 21.09 5.56 2.17
N TYR A 206 21.41 6.51 1.30
CA TYR A 206 20.55 7.66 1.02
C TYR A 206 19.24 7.26 0.35
N LEU A 207 19.25 6.36 -0.63
CA LEU A 207 18.03 5.84 -1.25
C LEU A 207 17.17 5.09 -0.22
N ARG A 208 17.80 4.37 0.71
CA ARG A 208 17.09 3.76 1.84
C ARG A 208 16.43 4.79 2.74
N ALA A 209 17.13 5.88 3.03
CA ALA A 209 16.55 7.01 3.76
C ALA A 209 15.36 7.62 3.00
N ARG A 210 15.47 7.80 1.67
CA ARG A 210 14.35 8.30 0.84
C ARG A 210 13.13 7.39 0.86
N VAL A 211 13.32 6.07 0.80
CA VAL A 211 12.21 5.10 0.91
C VAL A 211 11.47 5.30 2.23
N PHE A 212 12.19 5.39 3.36
CA PHE A 212 11.56 5.63 4.66
C PHE A 212 10.91 7.00 4.74
N TYR A 213 11.54 8.02 4.14
CA TYR A 213 11.00 9.38 4.11
C TYR A 213 9.66 9.43 3.38
N SER A 214 9.58 8.78 2.22
CA SER A 214 8.34 8.64 1.46
C SER A 214 7.27 7.87 2.21
N GLN A 215 7.64 6.93 3.09
CA GLN A 215 6.69 6.22 3.96
C GLN A 215 6.32 7.01 5.24
N GLY A 216 6.83 8.24 5.39
CA GLY A 216 6.65 9.07 6.58
C GLY A 216 7.41 8.57 7.83
N ASP A 217 8.39 7.68 7.68
CA ASP A 217 9.25 7.23 8.78
C ASP A 217 10.51 8.10 8.87
N ASN A 218 10.33 9.30 9.42
CA ASN A 218 11.42 10.27 9.57
C ASN A 218 12.52 9.81 10.53
N GLN A 219 12.21 9.00 11.55
CA GLN A 219 13.22 8.50 12.48
C GLN A 219 14.23 7.61 11.76
N LYS A 220 13.75 6.65 10.96
CA LYS A 220 14.64 5.82 10.13
C LYS A 220 15.31 6.62 9.02
N THR A 221 14.62 7.62 8.47
CA THR A 221 15.22 8.55 7.49
C THR A 221 16.45 9.24 8.07
N VAL A 222 16.33 9.83 9.26
CA VAL A 222 17.43 10.52 9.94
C VAL A 222 18.60 9.57 10.17
N ALA A 223 18.34 8.36 10.67
CA ALA A 223 19.37 7.36 10.93
C ALA A 223 20.16 7.00 9.66
N HIS A 224 19.47 6.65 8.57
CA HIS A 224 20.14 6.26 7.32
C HIS A 224 20.82 7.43 6.60
N CYS A 225 20.30 8.65 6.71
CA CYS A 225 21.03 9.84 6.25
C CYS A 225 22.33 10.06 7.04
N GLN A 226 22.33 9.84 8.36
CA GLN A 226 23.55 9.93 9.16
C GLN A 226 24.56 8.85 8.81
N GLU A 227 24.11 7.63 8.52
CA GLU A 227 24.97 6.55 8.01
C GLU A 227 25.58 6.93 6.66
N ALA A 228 24.78 7.42 5.72
CA ALA A 228 25.27 7.88 4.42
C ALA A 228 26.33 8.98 4.57
N LEU A 229 26.12 9.95 5.48
CA LEU A 229 27.08 11.01 5.77
C LEU A 229 28.32 10.54 6.54
N ARG A 230 28.27 9.39 7.22
CA ARG A 230 29.45 8.78 7.83
C ARG A 230 30.33 8.15 6.76
N CYS A 231 29.74 7.59 5.71
CA CYS A 231 30.43 7.03 4.55
C CYS A 231 30.99 8.15 3.64
N ASP A 232 30.22 9.21 3.42
CA ASP A 232 30.63 10.39 2.64
C ASP A 232 30.16 11.68 3.35
N PRO A 233 31.05 12.34 4.12
CA PRO A 233 30.72 13.57 4.83
C PRO A 233 30.28 14.72 3.93
N ASP A 234 30.60 14.70 2.63
CA ASP A 234 30.26 15.76 1.67
C ASP A 234 29.01 15.44 0.85
N PHE A 235 28.30 14.35 1.17
CA PHE A 235 27.13 13.92 0.42
C PHE A 235 25.95 14.89 0.56
N ALA A 236 25.88 15.86 -0.36
CA ALA A 236 24.94 16.98 -0.31
C ALA A 236 23.47 16.53 -0.27
N LYS A 237 23.10 15.51 -1.08
CA LYS A 237 21.73 14.98 -1.13
C LYS A 237 21.27 14.46 0.24
N ALA A 238 22.12 13.68 0.92
CA ALA A 238 21.82 13.14 2.25
C ALA A 238 21.75 14.25 3.32
N ARG A 239 22.64 15.26 3.24
CA ARG A 239 22.63 16.41 4.16
C ARG A 239 21.33 17.22 4.07
N SER A 240 20.87 17.49 2.84
CA SER A 240 19.63 18.24 2.61
C SER A 240 18.41 17.49 3.15
N LEU A 241 18.29 16.19 2.85
CA LEU A 241 17.20 15.36 3.36
C LEU A 241 17.22 15.26 4.88
N LEU A 242 18.40 15.08 5.49
CA LEU A 242 18.57 15.05 6.94
C LEU A 242 18.07 16.33 7.62
N LYS A 243 18.43 17.50 7.06
CA LYS A 243 18.02 18.80 7.58
C LYS A 243 16.49 18.94 7.56
N MET A 244 15.88 18.55 6.44
CA MET A 244 14.43 18.61 6.26
C MET A 244 13.70 17.66 7.22
N ALA A 245 14.09 16.37 7.26
CA ALA A 245 13.48 15.38 8.15
C ALA A 245 13.59 15.79 9.63
N ARG A 246 14.73 16.34 10.07
CA ARG A 246 14.89 16.86 11.43
C ARG A 246 14.01 18.06 11.73
N ALA A 247 13.84 18.97 10.77
CA ALA A 247 12.98 20.13 10.95
C ALA A 247 11.52 19.71 11.14
N ILE A 248 11.05 18.76 10.33
CA ILE A 248 9.69 18.19 10.45
C ILE A 248 9.51 17.51 11.81
N GLU A 249 10.45 16.63 12.19
CA GLU A 249 10.36 15.93 13.49
C GLU A 249 10.35 16.90 14.66
N LYS A 250 11.20 17.94 14.63
CA LYS A 250 11.23 18.96 15.68
C LYS A 250 9.87 19.64 15.85
N GLN A 251 9.24 20.05 14.75
CA GLN A 251 7.93 20.71 14.81
C GLN A 251 6.82 19.73 15.22
N LYS A 252 6.84 18.50 14.71
CA LYS A 252 5.91 17.45 15.11
C LYS A 252 6.01 17.14 16.61
N GLU A 253 7.22 17.02 17.15
CA GLU A 253 7.46 16.79 18.58
C GLU A 253 7.02 17.97 19.43
N ALA A 254 7.30 19.21 19.00
CA ALA A 254 6.80 20.41 19.66
C ALA A 254 5.26 20.41 19.72
N GLY A 255 4.59 20.10 18.60
CA GLY A 255 3.14 19.99 18.53
C GLY A 255 2.58 18.87 19.42
N ASN A 256 3.21 17.69 19.42
CA ASN A 256 2.83 16.57 20.28
C ASN A 256 2.93 16.94 21.77
N ASN A 257 4.02 17.61 22.17
CA ASN A 257 4.27 18.01 23.55
C ASN A 257 3.30 19.12 24.00
N ALA A 258 3.04 20.10 23.15
CA ALA A 258 2.06 21.16 23.41
C ALA A 258 0.63 20.57 23.55
N PHE A 259 0.26 19.63 22.68
CA PHE A 259 -1.05 18.95 22.74
C PHE A 259 -1.23 18.14 24.03
N LYS A 260 -0.20 17.41 24.46
CA LYS A 260 -0.18 16.69 25.74
C LYS A 260 -0.30 17.64 26.93
N SER A 261 0.31 18.82 26.83
CA SER A 261 0.29 19.86 27.86
C SER A 261 -0.98 20.73 27.85
N GLY A 262 -1.93 20.45 26.94
CA GLY A 262 -3.17 21.23 26.79
C GLY A 262 -3.00 22.59 26.12
N GLN A 263 -1.81 22.92 25.62
CA GLN A 263 -1.51 24.15 24.91
C GLN A 263 -1.94 24.01 23.45
N LEU A 264 -3.25 24.05 23.21
CA LEU A 264 -3.84 23.72 21.91
C LEU A 264 -3.37 24.67 20.80
N GLU A 265 -3.27 25.97 21.05
CA GLU A 265 -2.86 26.92 20.00
C GLU A 265 -1.41 26.69 19.55
N GLN A 266 -0.49 26.47 20.50
CA GLN A 266 0.91 26.15 20.18
C GLN A 266 1.02 24.81 19.44
N ALA A 267 0.16 23.84 19.78
CA ALA A 267 0.12 22.58 19.05
C ALA A 267 -0.32 22.78 17.59
N PHE A 268 -1.35 23.59 17.37
CA PHE A 268 -1.85 23.94 16.04
C PHE A 268 -0.78 24.64 15.19
N GLU A 269 -0.11 25.65 15.76
CA GLU A 269 0.97 26.37 15.10
C GLU A 269 2.14 25.45 14.74
N ALA A 270 2.56 24.57 15.66
CA ALA A 270 3.67 23.65 15.42
C ALA A 270 3.36 22.64 14.31
N TYR A 271 2.15 22.06 14.27
CA TYR A 271 1.78 21.16 13.16
C TYR A 271 1.64 21.91 11.83
N THR A 272 1.16 23.16 11.85
CA THR A 272 1.10 24.01 10.65
C THR A 272 2.49 24.31 10.12
N ALA A 273 3.42 24.70 10.99
CA ALA A 273 4.82 24.89 10.64
C ALA A 273 5.47 23.60 10.11
N ALA A 274 5.10 22.42 10.63
CA ALA A 274 5.57 21.14 10.11
C ALA A 274 5.10 20.88 8.67
N LEU A 275 3.84 21.19 8.37
CA LEU A 275 3.23 21.02 7.03
C LEU A 275 3.85 21.94 5.98
N GLU A 276 4.36 23.11 6.38
CA GLU A 276 5.01 24.08 5.49
C GLU A 276 6.43 23.68 5.07
N ILE A 277 7.10 22.79 5.82
CA ILE A 277 8.50 22.41 5.55
C ILE A 277 8.62 21.59 4.26
N ASP A 278 7.72 20.64 4.05
CA ASP A 278 7.67 19.83 2.84
C ASP A 278 6.22 19.49 2.45
N PRO A 279 5.58 20.35 1.65
CA PRO A 279 4.21 20.11 1.19
C PRO A 279 4.06 18.87 0.29
N SER A 280 5.16 18.29 -0.21
CA SER A 280 5.15 17.17 -1.16
C SER A 280 5.20 15.79 -0.52
N ASN A 281 5.47 15.70 0.79
CA ASN A 281 5.50 14.43 1.50
C ASN A 281 4.09 13.98 1.94
N ASP A 282 3.38 13.33 1.03
CA ASP A 282 1.99 12.91 1.20
C ASP A 282 1.76 12.13 2.52
N HIS A 283 2.52 11.06 2.77
CA HIS A 283 2.34 10.19 3.94
C HIS A 283 2.66 10.88 5.27
N MET A 284 3.69 11.74 5.31
CA MET A 284 3.97 12.54 6.50
C MET A 284 2.87 13.58 6.74
N ASN A 285 2.47 14.28 5.68
CA ASN A 285 1.47 15.34 5.75
C ASN A 285 0.11 14.79 6.16
N ALA A 286 -0.29 13.59 5.72
CA ALA A 286 -1.49 12.92 6.20
C ALA A 286 -1.51 12.76 7.73
N ARG A 287 -0.38 12.37 8.33
CA ARG A 287 -0.23 12.24 9.79
C ARG A 287 -0.29 13.59 10.49
N LEU A 288 0.36 14.62 9.92
CA LEU A 288 0.37 15.96 10.47
C LEU A 288 -1.01 16.62 10.42
N TYR A 289 -1.73 16.52 9.30
CA TYR A 289 -3.12 16.99 9.19
C TYR A 289 -4.03 16.28 10.19
N SER A 290 -3.93 14.96 10.34
CA SER A 290 -4.70 14.23 11.35
C SER A 290 -4.36 14.65 12.78
N ASN A 291 -3.09 14.92 13.08
CA ASN A 291 -2.70 15.45 14.38
C ASN A 291 -3.24 16.87 14.62
N ARG A 292 -3.23 17.73 13.59
CA ARG A 292 -3.82 19.07 13.67
C ARG A 292 -5.35 19.03 13.82
N ALA A 293 -6.02 18.12 13.12
CA ALA A 293 -7.44 17.83 13.32
C ALA A 293 -7.76 17.43 14.78
N ALA A 294 -6.87 16.68 15.44
CA ALA A 294 -7.00 16.36 16.87
C ALA A 294 -7.06 17.61 17.75
N VAL A 295 -6.22 18.60 17.43
CA VAL A 295 -6.15 19.87 18.13
C VAL A 295 -7.45 20.63 17.93
N LEU A 296 -7.90 20.75 16.68
CA LEU A 296 -9.14 21.43 16.30
C LEU A 296 -10.37 20.79 16.95
N GLN A 297 -10.43 19.46 17.01
CA GLN A 297 -11.46 18.72 17.74
C GLN A 297 -11.51 19.12 19.22
N LYS A 298 -10.36 19.17 19.90
CA LYS A 298 -10.30 19.63 21.30
C LYS A 298 -10.69 21.09 21.46
N GLN A 299 -10.45 21.92 20.45
CA GLN A 299 -10.90 23.32 20.40
C GLN A 299 -12.39 23.45 20.02
N LYS A 300 -13.11 22.34 19.75
CA LYS A 300 -14.49 22.31 19.25
C LYS A 300 -14.69 22.99 17.89
N LYS A 301 -13.61 23.14 17.12
CA LYS A 301 -13.63 23.64 15.73
C LYS A 301 -13.83 22.49 14.76
N PHE A 302 -15.00 21.87 14.80
CA PHE A 302 -15.25 20.61 14.10
C PHE A 302 -15.19 20.73 12.58
N GLU A 303 -15.70 21.82 11.99
CA GLU A 303 -15.66 22.04 10.54
C GLU A 303 -14.23 22.16 10.00
N GLU A 304 -13.36 22.89 10.69
CA GLU A 304 -11.93 22.98 10.33
C GLU A 304 -11.24 21.61 10.49
N ALA A 305 -11.61 20.85 11.53
CA ALA A 305 -11.07 19.51 11.74
C ALA A 305 -11.50 18.52 10.65
N LEU A 306 -12.72 18.64 10.12
CA LEU A 306 -13.21 17.86 8.99
C LEU A 306 -12.36 18.12 7.73
N VAL A 307 -12.05 19.38 7.43
CA VAL A 307 -11.18 19.76 6.31
C VAL A 307 -9.79 19.12 6.42
N ASP A 308 -9.19 19.16 7.62
CA ASP A 308 -7.88 18.51 7.86
C ASP A 308 -7.97 16.98 7.72
N CYS A 309 -9.05 16.36 8.19
CA CYS A 309 -9.25 14.91 8.02
C CYS A 309 -9.43 14.53 6.55
N ASP A 310 -10.21 15.30 5.79
CA ASP A 310 -10.39 15.10 4.35
C ASP A 310 -9.06 15.24 3.61
N LYS A 311 -8.25 16.23 3.98
CA LYS A 311 -6.93 16.40 3.39
C LYS A 311 -5.99 15.24 3.73
N ALA A 312 -6.03 14.75 4.96
CA ALA A 312 -5.25 13.58 5.35
C ALA A 312 -5.63 12.33 4.55
N ILE A 313 -6.93 12.10 4.36
CA ILE A 313 -7.45 10.97 3.59
C ILE A 313 -7.10 11.11 2.10
N GLN A 314 -7.15 12.33 1.55
CA GLN A 314 -6.77 12.59 0.16
C GLN A 314 -5.30 12.27 -0.10
N LEU A 315 -4.42 12.49 0.88
CA LEU A 315 -2.98 12.24 0.77
C LEU A 315 -2.64 10.77 1.01
N ASP A 316 -3.36 10.11 1.91
CA ASP A 316 -3.16 8.70 2.27
C ASP A 316 -4.50 8.05 2.59
N GLU A 317 -5.09 7.38 1.59
CA GLU A 317 -6.40 6.72 1.71
C GLU A 317 -6.40 5.53 2.67
N GLU A 318 -5.22 4.95 2.94
CA GLU A 318 -5.03 3.86 3.89
C GLU A 318 -4.74 4.39 5.31
N PHE A 319 -4.73 5.70 5.51
CA PHE A 319 -4.53 6.29 6.82
C PHE A 319 -5.81 6.31 7.66
N TYR A 320 -6.21 5.13 8.13
CA TYR A 320 -7.46 4.88 8.85
C TYR A 320 -7.66 5.71 10.14
N LYS A 321 -6.59 6.23 10.75
CA LYS A 321 -6.69 7.18 11.87
C LYS A 321 -7.43 8.47 11.47
N ALA A 322 -7.30 8.93 10.23
CA ALA A 322 -8.02 10.11 9.75
C ALA A 322 -9.53 9.85 9.65
N TYR A 323 -9.96 8.68 9.19
CA TYR A 323 -11.37 8.27 9.17
C TYR A 323 -11.97 8.21 10.58
N SER A 324 -11.25 7.62 11.53
CA SER A 324 -11.68 7.59 12.93
C SER A 324 -11.90 8.99 13.51
N ARG A 325 -10.98 9.93 13.22
CA ARG A 325 -11.14 11.33 13.64
C ARG A 325 -12.31 12.00 12.94
N ARG A 326 -12.44 11.86 11.62
CA ARG A 326 -13.53 12.47 10.85
C ARG A 326 -14.89 12.00 11.33
N ALA A 327 -15.04 10.70 11.55
CA ALA A 327 -16.24 10.11 12.16
C ALA A 327 -16.52 10.68 13.55
N GLY A 328 -15.49 10.90 14.36
CA GLY A 328 -15.60 11.59 15.65
C GLY A 328 -16.14 13.01 15.50
N CYS A 329 -15.67 13.79 14.51
CA CYS A 329 -16.24 15.11 14.22
C CYS A 329 -17.70 15.02 13.79
N TYR A 330 -18.05 14.09 12.90
CA TYR A 330 -19.42 13.89 12.44
C TYR A 330 -20.39 13.52 13.56
N MET A 331 -19.92 12.76 14.56
CA MET A 331 -20.71 12.49 15.77
C MET A 331 -21.03 13.75 16.57
N GLU A 332 -20.07 14.67 16.69
CA GLU A 332 -20.24 15.93 17.43
C GLU A 332 -21.06 16.97 16.65
N THR A 333 -21.06 16.91 15.31
CA THR A 333 -21.87 17.76 14.43
C THR A 333 -23.21 17.14 14.03
N GLU A 334 -23.60 16.03 14.66
CA GLU A 334 -24.85 15.29 14.44
C GLU A 334 -25.05 14.76 13.01
N GLN A 335 -23.97 14.65 12.23
CA GLN A 335 -23.95 14.06 10.88
C GLN A 335 -23.78 12.54 10.98
N TYR A 336 -24.70 11.87 11.68
CA TYR A 336 -24.57 10.47 12.08
C TYR A 336 -24.46 9.49 10.91
N GLU A 337 -25.13 9.76 9.79
CA GLU A 337 -25.03 8.95 8.57
C GLU A 337 -23.59 8.86 8.06
N GLU A 338 -22.86 9.98 8.03
CA GLU A 338 -21.47 10.02 7.56
C GLU A 338 -20.52 9.38 8.60
N ALA A 339 -20.77 9.60 9.90
CA ALA A 339 -20.03 8.92 10.96
C ALA A 339 -20.10 7.39 10.85
N VAL A 340 -21.29 6.85 10.59
CA VAL A 340 -21.50 5.40 10.40
C VAL A 340 -20.72 4.88 9.19
N LYS A 341 -20.68 5.62 8.07
CA LYS A 341 -19.89 5.22 6.88
C LYS A 341 -18.41 5.10 7.21
N ASP A 342 -17.84 6.11 7.86
CA ASP A 342 -16.41 6.12 8.21
C ASP A 342 -16.07 5.04 9.24
N TYR A 343 -16.87 4.85 10.29
CA TYR A 343 -16.64 3.78 11.26
C TYR A 343 -16.80 2.38 10.66
N ARG A 344 -17.73 2.20 9.71
CA ARG A 344 -17.87 0.92 9.00
C ARG A 344 -16.61 0.59 8.22
N LYS A 345 -16.02 1.57 7.53
CA LYS A 345 -14.74 1.39 6.84
C LYS A 345 -13.63 0.92 7.80
N LEU A 346 -13.59 1.42 9.04
CA LEU A 346 -12.64 0.92 10.04
C LEU A 346 -12.85 -0.55 10.41
N THR A 347 -14.11 -0.97 10.57
CA THR A 347 -14.44 -2.38 10.89
C THR A 347 -14.18 -3.34 9.74
N GLU A 348 -14.21 -2.87 8.49
CA GLU A 348 -13.84 -3.67 7.31
C GLU A 348 -12.34 -3.95 7.27
N VAL A 349 -11.53 -2.96 7.66
CA VAL A 349 -10.05 -3.06 7.71
C VAL A 349 -9.59 -3.97 8.84
N ASP A 350 -10.19 -3.81 10.03
CA ASP A 350 -9.86 -4.62 11.20
C ASP A 350 -11.14 -5.13 11.87
N SER A 351 -11.65 -6.24 11.32
CA SER A 351 -12.87 -6.89 11.80
C SER A 351 -12.75 -7.49 13.20
N GLY A 352 -11.53 -7.66 13.72
CA GLY A 352 -11.28 -8.13 15.09
C GLY A 352 -11.27 -7.00 16.13
N ASN A 353 -11.24 -5.73 15.69
CA ASN A 353 -11.08 -4.60 16.60
C ASN A 353 -12.38 -4.26 17.34
N ARG A 354 -12.43 -4.64 18.61
CA ARG A 354 -13.59 -4.38 19.48
C ARG A 354 -13.88 -2.88 19.64
N GLU A 355 -12.87 -2.02 19.61
CA GLU A 355 -13.06 -0.57 19.72
C GLU A 355 -13.81 -0.02 18.50
N TYR A 356 -13.43 -0.43 17.29
CA TYR A 356 -14.12 0.00 16.07
C TYR A 356 -15.57 -0.46 16.02
N HIS A 357 -15.86 -1.70 16.42
CA HIS A 357 -17.23 -2.19 16.55
C HIS A 357 -18.05 -1.40 17.57
N ASN A 358 -17.45 -1.02 18.70
CA ASN A 358 -18.13 -0.19 19.69
C ASN A 358 -18.43 1.21 19.16
N LEU A 359 -17.49 1.84 18.43
CA LEU A 359 -17.67 3.14 17.80
C LEU A 359 -18.77 3.10 16.74
N LEU A 360 -18.76 2.09 15.87
CA LEU A 360 -19.80 1.89 14.86
C LEU A 360 -21.17 1.70 15.53
N ARG A 361 -21.28 0.81 16.52
CA ARG A 361 -22.54 0.59 17.25
C ARG A 361 -23.06 1.87 17.90
N LYS A 362 -22.17 2.68 18.50
CA LYS A 362 -22.53 3.96 19.09
C LYS A 362 -23.09 4.91 18.02
N ALA A 363 -22.41 5.04 16.88
CA ALA A 363 -22.86 5.89 15.78
C ALA A 363 -24.20 5.42 15.21
N GLU A 364 -24.40 4.11 15.02
CA GLU A 364 -25.67 3.54 14.55
C GLU A 364 -26.80 3.73 15.56
N LEU A 365 -26.51 3.72 16.86
CA LEU A 365 -27.50 4.03 17.89
C LEU A 365 -27.91 5.51 17.85
N GLU A 366 -26.96 6.43 17.73
CA GLU A 366 -27.27 7.87 17.62
C GLU A 366 -28.01 8.19 16.31
N LEU A 367 -27.64 7.54 15.20
CA LEU A 367 -28.39 7.61 13.95
C LEU A 367 -29.84 7.14 14.11
N LYS A 368 -30.05 6.00 14.79
CA LYS A 368 -31.41 5.51 15.08
C LYS A 368 -32.19 6.48 15.97
N LYS A 369 -31.53 7.11 16.94
CA LYS A 369 -32.14 8.14 17.81
C LYS A 369 -32.53 9.38 17.02
N SER A 370 -31.67 9.86 16.12
CA SER A 370 -31.94 11.08 15.31
C SER A 370 -33.10 10.85 14.32
N GLN A 371 -33.21 9.64 13.79
CA GLN A 371 -34.30 9.24 12.88
C GLN A 371 -35.57 8.78 13.62
N ARG A 372 -35.53 8.70 14.96
CA ARG A 372 -36.65 8.21 15.77
C ARG A 372 -37.81 9.20 15.73
N LYS A 373 -38.97 8.72 15.30
CA LYS A 373 -40.22 9.49 15.31
C LYS A 373 -40.64 9.84 16.74
N ASP A 374 -41.04 11.09 16.93
CA ASP A 374 -41.73 11.53 18.15
C ASP A 374 -43.24 11.27 18.01
N TYR A 375 -43.69 10.11 18.52
CA TYR A 375 -45.09 9.70 18.42
C TYR A 375 -46.04 10.60 19.21
N TYR A 376 -45.57 11.23 20.29
CA TYR A 376 -46.38 12.21 21.02
C TYR A 376 -46.58 13.46 20.19
N LYS A 377 -45.53 13.95 19.53
CA LYS A 377 -45.61 15.10 18.62
C LYS A 377 -46.51 14.81 17.41
N ILE A 378 -46.47 13.59 16.86
CA ILE A 378 -47.36 13.17 15.76
C ILE A 378 -48.84 13.26 16.17
N LEU A 379 -49.18 12.86 17.41
CA LEU A 379 -50.56 12.97 17.93
C LEU A 379 -50.89 14.35 18.52
N GLY A 380 -49.94 15.29 18.58
CA GLY A 380 -50.12 16.60 19.20
C GLY A 380 -50.31 16.53 20.72
N LEU A 381 -49.62 15.58 21.37
CA LEU A 381 -49.71 15.30 22.80
C LEU A 381 -48.38 15.54 23.52
N THR A 382 -48.45 15.65 24.84
CA THR A 382 -47.27 15.62 25.72
C THR A 382 -47.03 14.18 26.21
N LYS A 383 -45.81 13.91 26.69
CA LYS A 383 -45.47 12.59 27.28
C LYS A 383 -46.33 12.20 28.49
N SER A 384 -46.93 13.19 29.16
CA SER A 384 -47.83 12.97 30.31
C SER A 384 -49.26 12.63 29.90
N ALA A 385 -49.57 12.53 28.60
CA ALA A 385 -50.92 12.25 28.13
C ALA A 385 -51.44 10.89 28.64
N SER A 386 -52.66 10.91 29.17
CA SER A 386 -53.40 9.75 29.60
C SER A 386 -53.85 8.90 28.40
N GLU A 387 -54.17 7.64 28.65
CA GLU A 387 -54.66 6.73 27.62
C GLU A 387 -55.93 7.26 26.91
N SER A 388 -56.79 7.96 27.66
CA SER A 388 -58.01 8.56 27.11
C SER A 388 -57.72 9.73 26.16
N GLU A 389 -56.69 10.53 26.46
CA GLU A 389 -56.23 11.63 25.61
C GLU A 389 -55.57 11.11 24.34
N ILE A 390 -54.76 10.05 24.45
CA ILE A 390 -54.15 9.36 23.30
C ILE A 390 -55.24 8.84 22.35
N LYS A 391 -56.26 8.15 22.88
CA LYS A 391 -57.42 7.68 22.11
C LYS A 391 -58.21 8.81 21.46
N LYS A 392 -58.42 9.93 22.17
CA LYS A 392 -59.16 11.09 21.65
C LYS A 392 -58.39 11.79 20.53
N ALA A 393 -57.08 11.97 20.69
CA ALA A 393 -56.22 12.58 19.68
C ALA A 393 -56.16 11.74 18.40
N TYR A 394 -55.95 10.42 18.54
CA TYR A 394 -55.98 9.49 17.40
C TYR A 394 -57.30 9.57 16.64
N ARG A 395 -58.44 9.46 17.33
CA ARG A 395 -59.77 9.55 16.69
C ARG A 395 -59.95 10.84 15.87
N LYS A 396 -59.54 11.98 16.44
CA LYS A 396 -59.65 13.28 15.78
C LYS A 396 -58.80 13.33 14.50
N LEU A 397 -57.52 12.94 14.60
CA LEU A 397 -56.57 13.00 13.50
C LEU A 397 -56.87 11.95 12.42
N ALA A 398 -57.27 10.74 12.81
CA ALA A 398 -57.65 9.68 11.89
C ALA A 398 -58.90 10.07 11.07
N LEU A 399 -59.91 10.68 11.70
CA LEU A 399 -61.08 11.21 10.97
C LEU A 399 -60.74 12.38 10.04
N GLN A 400 -59.72 13.17 10.38
CA GLN A 400 -59.27 14.32 9.60
C GLN A 400 -58.50 13.88 8.36
N TYR A 401 -57.59 12.91 8.51
CA TYR A 401 -56.71 12.43 7.43
C TYR A 401 -57.21 11.16 6.74
N HIS A 402 -58.44 10.72 7.02
CA HIS A 402 -59.01 9.50 6.45
C HIS A 402 -58.96 9.52 4.91
N PRO A 403 -58.57 8.40 4.25
CA PRO A 403 -58.48 8.30 2.80
C PRO A 403 -59.77 8.71 2.07
N ASP A 404 -60.94 8.29 2.56
CA ASP A 404 -62.24 8.62 1.94
C ASP A 404 -62.53 10.14 1.87
N LYS A 405 -62.06 10.92 2.85
CA LYS A 405 -62.26 12.37 2.88
C LYS A 405 -61.17 13.14 2.12
N ASN A 406 -60.05 12.48 1.85
CA ASN A 406 -58.85 13.07 1.25
C ASN A 406 -58.36 12.19 0.08
N ALA A 407 -59.30 11.71 -0.75
CA ALA A 407 -58.98 10.77 -1.82
C ALA A 407 -57.99 11.37 -2.81
N GLY A 408 -56.88 10.68 -3.05
CA GLY A 408 -55.80 11.15 -3.93
C GLY A 408 -54.82 12.14 -3.31
N ASP A 409 -54.98 12.51 -2.03
CA ASP A 409 -53.98 13.33 -1.31
C ASP A 409 -52.93 12.43 -0.63
N ALA A 410 -51.78 12.30 -1.29
CA ALA A 410 -50.64 11.54 -0.78
C ALA A 410 -50.12 12.04 0.58
N LYS A 411 -50.26 13.34 0.90
CA LYS A 411 -49.82 13.89 2.19
C LYS A 411 -50.79 13.48 3.30
N ALA A 412 -52.09 13.52 3.05
CA ALA A 412 -53.09 13.05 4.00
C ALA A 412 -52.94 11.54 4.26
N GLU A 413 -52.68 10.74 3.22
CA GLU A 413 -52.43 9.32 3.36
C GLU A 413 -51.19 9.01 4.21
N ALA A 414 -50.07 9.71 3.96
CA ALA A 414 -48.85 9.57 4.77
C ALA A 414 -49.10 9.96 6.23
N ARG A 415 -49.83 11.05 6.48
CA ARG A 415 -50.19 11.48 7.84
C ARG A 415 -51.12 10.50 8.54
N PHE A 416 -52.08 9.93 7.84
CA PHE A 416 -52.96 8.89 8.38
C PHE A 416 -52.17 7.66 8.84
N LYS A 417 -51.20 7.22 8.02
CA LYS A 417 -50.28 6.12 8.36
C LYS A 417 -49.43 6.46 9.60
N GLU A 418 -48.82 7.65 9.66
CA GLU A 418 -48.03 8.09 10.82
C GLU A 418 -48.85 8.16 12.11
N VAL A 419 -50.09 8.67 12.04
CA VAL A 419 -51.01 8.76 13.17
C VAL A 419 -51.44 7.37 13.67
N GLY A 420 -51.69 6.44 12.74
CA GLY A 420 -51.97 5.03 13.06
C GLY A 420 -50.79 4.36 13.77
N GLU A 421 -49.58 4.53 13.24
CA GLU A 421 -48.35 4.02 13.84
C GLU A 421 -48.13 4.57 15.26
N ALA A 422 -48.27 5.89 15.43
CA ALA A 422 -48.13 6.55 16.74
C ALA A 422 -49.13 6.01 17.76
N TYR A 423 -50.39 5.83 17.35
CA TYR A 423 -51.40 5.26 18.24
C TYR A 423 -51.14 3.79 18.57
N ALA A 424 -50.69 2.98 17.61
CA ALA A 424 -50.38 1.56 17.85
C ALA A 424 -49.25 1.35 18.87
N ILE A 425 -48.30 2.29 18.97
CA ILE A 425 -47.25 2.29 19.98
C ILE A 425 -47.75 2.85 21.31
N LEU A 426 -48.41 4.01 21.30
CA LEU A 426 -48.76 4.73 22.53
C LEU A 426 -50.02 4.21 23.25
N SER A 427 -50.88 3.45 22.58
CA SER A 427 -52.10 2.88 23.18
C SER A 427 -51.87 1.56 23.93
N ASP A 428 -50.76 0.88 23.65
CA ASP A 428 -50.35 -0.35 24.32
C ASP A 428 -49.39 0.00 25.47
N SER A 429 -49.71 -0.43 26.70
CA SER A 429 -48.94 -0.07 27.89
C SER A 429 -47.49 -0.57 27.84
N GLU A 430 -47.24 -1.74 27.26
CA GLU A 430 -45.90 -2.32 27.18
C GLU A 430 -45.08 -1.63 26.09
N LYS A 431 -45.66 -1.43 24.90
CA LYS A 431 -45.00 -0.71 23.81
C LYS A 431 -44.72 0.75 24.16
N LYS A 432 -45.67 1.42 24.83
CA LYS A 432 -45.49 2.77 25.37
C LYS A 432 -44.35 2.81 26.38
N ALA A 433 -44.29 1.87 27.33
CA ALA A 433 -43.20 1.82 28.31
C ALA A 433 -41.83 1.57 27.66
N ARG A 434 -41.75 0.70 26.65
CA ARG A 434 -40.51 0.47 25.86
C ARG A 434 -40.09 1.70 25.07
N TYR A 435 -41.05 2.40 24.46
CA TYR A 435 -40.81 3.65 23.75
C TYR A 435 -40.34 4.76 24.72
N ASP A 436 -41.03 4.95 25.84
CA ASP A 436 -40.69 5.99 26.82
C ASP A 436 -39.32 5.75 27.47
N SER A 437 -38.94 4.48 27.66
CA SER A 437 -37.63 4.09 28.19
C SER A 437 -36.48 4.09 27.16
N GLY A 438 -36.79 4.14 25.85
CA GLY A 438 -35.79 4.08 24.77
C GLY A 438 -35.19 2.69 24.52
N VAL A 439 -35.67 1.66 25.23
CA VAL A 439 -35.22 0.25 25.11
C VAL A 439 -35.59 -0.34 23.75
N ASP A 440 -36.59 0.23 23.08
CA ASP A 440 -36.94 -0.09 21.68
C ASP A 440 -35.78 0.12 20.69
N LEU A 441 -34.81 0.97 21.02
CA LEU A 441 -33.62 1.23 20.19
C LEU A 441 -32.48 0.23 20.41
N GLU A 442 -32.40 -0.39 21.60
CA GLU A 442 -31.30 -1.28 22.00
C GLU A 442 -31.51 -2.74 21.55
N GLY A 443 -32.76 -3.19 21.42
CA GLY A 443 -33.11 -4.60 21.15
C GLY A 443 -32.77 -5.15 19.76
N GLY A 444 -32.22 -4.33 18.85
CA GLY A 444 -31.97 -4.71 17.45
C GLY A 444 -30.52 -5.10 17.09
N MET A 445 -29.61 -5.21 18.08
CA MET A 445 -28.16 -5.21 17.83
C MET A 445 -27.40 -6.51 18.18
N GLY A 446 -28.07 -7.65 18.37
CA GLY A 446 -27.33 -8.88 18.69
C GLY A 446 -28.11 -10.15 19.04
N GLY A 447 -29.27 -10.38 18.43
CA GLY A 447 -29.99 -11.65 18.59
C GLY A 447 -30.93 -11.84 17.42
N GLY A 448 -30.77 -12.94 16.68
CA GLY A 448 -31.63 -13.29 15.57
C GLY A 448 -33.09 -13.35 16.01
N PHE A 449 -33.84 -12.30 15.73
CA PHE A 449 -35.24 -12.44 15.37
C PHE A 449 -35.28 -12.46 13.84
N PRO A 450 -35.95 -13.45 13.23
CA PRO A 450 -36.02 -13.53 11.78
C PRO A 450 -36.68 -12.27 11.26
N GLY A 451 -36.28 -11.84 10.06
CA GLY A 451 -37.06 -10.90 9.28
C GLY A 451 -38.50 -11.39 9.20
N GLY A 452 -39.33 -10.86 10.09
CA GLY A 452 -40.75 -11.01 10.11
C GLY A 452 -41.28 -9.62 9.84
N GLY A 453 -41.85 -9.43 8.65
CA GLY A 453 -42.65 -8.25 8.38
C GLY A 453 -43.56 -8.01 9.57
N MET A 454 -43.64 -6.76 10.02
CA MET A 454 -44.66 -6.34 10.98
C MET A 454 -45.96 -7.03 10.57
N GLY A 455 -46.47 -7.93 11.40
CA GLY A 455 -47.84 -8.41 11.30
C GLY A 455 -48.70 -7.17 11.43
N GLY A 456 -49.08 -6.64 10.27
CA GLY A 456 -49.77 -5.38 10.14
C GLY A 456 -51.10 -5.50 10.82
N VAL A 457 -51.25 -4.82 11.96
CA VAL A 457 -52.57 -4.34 12.32
C VAL A 457 -52.85 -3.26 11.29
N ASP A 458 -53.76 -3.55 10.34
CA ASP A 458 -54.12 -2.59 9.31
C ASP A 458 -54.65 -1.33 10.02
N VAL A 459 -54.11 -0.16 9.68
CA VAL A 459 -54.55 1.11 10.26
C VAL A 459 -56.06 1.31 10.00
N ASN A 460 -56.56 0.76 8.90
CA ASN A 460 -57.98 0.72 8.57
C ASN A 460 -58.76 -0.22 9.49
N ASP A 461 -58.18 -1.33 9.96
CA ASP A 461 -58.81 -2.23 10.93
C ASP A 461 -58.91 -1.57 12.32
N ILE A 462 -57.87 -0.85 12.76
CA ILE A 462 -57.89 -0.08 14.01
C ILE A 462 -58.97 1.00 13.94
N PHE A 463 -59.07 1.69 12.80
CA PHE A 463 -60.10 2.71 12.58
C PHE A 463 -61.51 2.10 12.54
N ALA A 464 -61.70 1.00 11.80
CA ALA A 464 -62.97 0.29 11.70
C ALA A 464 -63.43 -0.26 13.06
N GLN A 465 -62.52 -0.78 13.89
CA GLN A 465 -62.84 -1.24 15.25
C GLN A 465 -63.26 -0.08 16.17
N MET A 466 -62.75 1.13 15.93
CA MET A 466 -62.99 2.30 16.78
C MET A 466 -64.18 3.17 16.35
N PHE A 467 -64.54 3.15 15.06
CA PHE A 467 -65.62 3.95 14.47
C PHE A 467 -66.75 3.14 13.83
N GLY A 468 -66.57 1.83 13.62
CA GLY A 468 -67.58 0.91 13.07
C GLY A 468 -68.66 0.48 14.07
N GLY A 469 -68.58 0.92 15.32
CA GLY A 469 -69.58 0.66 16.36
C GLY A 469 -70.71 1.69 16.38
N GLY A 470 -71.54 1.75 15.33
CA GLY A 470 -72.67 2.69 15.29
C GLY A 470 -73.47 2.66 14.00
N GLY A 471 -74.20 1.57 13.73
CA GLY A 471 -75.12 1.47 12.59
C GLY A 471 -76.22 0.43 12.82
N MET A 472 -77.44 0.93 13.02
CA MET A 472 -78.69 0.20 13.20
C MET A 472 -79.02 -0.71 12.00
N GLY A 473 -79.71 -1.83 12.25
CA GLY A 473 -79.96 -2.90 11.28
C GLY A 473 -80.71 -2.54 10.00
N GLY A 474 -80.52 -3.37 8.97
CA GLY A 474 -81.24 -3.34 7.70
C GLY A 474 -80.98 -4.61 6.88
N MET A 475 -82.06 -5.26 6.50
CA MET A 475 -82.18 -6.62 5.95
C MET A 475 -81.90 -6.69 4.43
N GLY A 476 -81.47 -7.86 3.96
CA GLY A 476 -81.52 -8.30 2.55
C GLY A 476 -80.14 -8.46 1.90
N GLY A 477 -79.77 -9.55 1.24
CA GLY A 477 -80.47 -10.77 0.85
C GLY A 477 -79.66 -11.45 -0.26
N MET A 478 -79.79 -12.77 -0.33
CA MET A 478 -79.59 -13.61 -1.52
C MET A 478 -78.18 -14.02 -1.98
N GLY A 479 -78.02 -15.35 -2.07
CA GLY A 479 -77.26 -16.07 -3.10
C GLY A 479 -75.76 -16.22 -2.80
N GLY A 480 -75.15 -17.39 -2.75
CA GLY A 480 -75.55 -18.72 -3.20
C GLY A 480 -74.27 -19.48 -3.56
N MET A 481 -74.24 -20.76 -3.19
CA MET A 481 -73.38 -21.84 -3.71
C MET A 481 -71.84 -21.75 -3.60
N GLY A 482 -71.26 -22.84 -3.07
CA GLY A 482 -70.08 -23.43 -3.70
C GLY A 482 -69.07 -24.13 -2.78
N GLY A 483 -69.34 -25.40 -2.45
CA GLY A 483 -68.33 -26.48 -2.50
C GLY A 483 -67.14 -26.49 -1.54
N PHE A 484 -67.21 -27.40 -0.54
CA PHE A 484 -66.08 -28.24 -0.09
C PHE A 484 -65.56 -29.14 -1.26
N PRO A 485 -64.47 -29.93 -1.15
CA PRO A 485 -63.61 -30.30 0.01
C PRO A 485 -62.10 -30.13 -0.33
N GLY A 486 -61.06 -30.45 0.45
CA GLY A 486 -60.81 -31.27 1.63
C GLY A 486 -59.35 -31.78 1.57
N GLY A 487 -58.83 -32.29 2.70
CA GLY A 487 -57.58 -33.06 2.80
C GLY A 487 -56.31 -32.21 2.96
N GLY A 488 -55.36 -32.48 3.84
CA GLY A 488 -55.13 -33.63 4.73
C GLY A 488 -53.61 -33.84 4.89
N MET A 489 -53.16 -34.12 6.13
CA MET A 489 -51.86 -34.72 6.52
C MET A 489 -50.57 -33.95 6.14
N GLY A 490 -49.47 -33.95 6.90
CA GLY A 490 -49.07 -34.68 8.11
C GLY A 490 -47.54 -34.71 8.18
N GLY A 491 -46.97 -34.79 9.40
CA GLY A 491 -45.59 -35.21 9.72
C GLY A 491 -44.46 -34.23 9.35
N GLY A 492 -43.38 -34.07 10.10
CA GLY A 492 -42.87 -34.74 11.29
C GLY A 492 -41.47 -34.18 11.61
N PHE A 493 -41.11 -34.10 12.89
CA PHE A 493 -39.73 -33.94 13.37
C PHE A 493 -39.01 -35.29 13.33
N PRO A 494 -37.67 -35.34 13.19
CA PRO A 494 -36.73 -35.30 14.34
C PRO A 494 -35.46 -34.46 14.02
N GLY A 495 -34.60 -33.98 14.91
CA GLY A 495 -34.19 -34.44 16.24
C GLY A 495 -32.68 -34.79 16.22
N GLY A 496 -31.86 -34.07 17.01
CA GLY A 496 -30.51 -34.46 17.45
C GLY A 496 -29.32 -33.78 16.75
N ALA A 497 -28.12 -33.59 17.31
CA ALA A 497 -27.57 -33.43 18.66
C ALA A 497 -26.01 -33.34 18.53
N GLY A 498 -25.34 -32.56 19.38
CA GLY A 498 -23.90 -32.66 19.70
C GLY A 498 -22.94 -31.90 18.76
N GLY A 499 -21.82 -31.28 19.19
CA GLY A 499 -21.13 -31.26 20.47
C GLY A 499 -19.91 -30.32 20.41
N ARG A 500 -19.47 -29.86 21.59
CA ARG A 500 -18.35 -28.93 21.86
C ARG A 500 -16.98 -29.44 21.38
N ARG A 501 -16.06 -28.51 21.07
CA ARG A 501 -14.67 -28.45 21.62
C ARG A 501 -13.89 -27.20 21.18
N GLN A 502 -13.15 -26.63 22.12
CA GLN A 502 -12.10 -25.60 22.04
C GLN A 502 -11.16 -25.86 23.25
N PRO A 503 -9.98 -25.22 23.40
CA PRO A 503 -8.80 -25.12 22.53
C PRO A 503 -7.52 -25.58 23.32
N PRO A 504 -6.29 -25.29 22.87
CA PRO A 504 -5.54 -24.10 23.36
C PRO A 504 -4.69 -23.47 22.22
N GLY A 505 -4.03 -22.31 22.27
CA GLY A 505 -3.62 -21.34 23.28
C GLY A 505 -2.39 -20.61 22.68
N GLY A 506 -2.27 -19.29 22.84
CA GLY A 506 -1.12 -18.53 22.32
C GLY A 506 -1.36 -17.02 22.29
N GLY A 507 -1.22 -16.37 23.44
CA GLY A 507 -1.33 -14.92 23.59
C GLY A 507 -0.02 -14.20 23.28
N PHE A 508 -0.10 -13.09 22.55
CA PHE A 508 0.95 -12.09 22.43
C PHE A 508 0.47 -10.79 23.07
N GLN A 509 1.17 -10.37 24.12
CA GLN A 509 0.98 -9.11 24.83
C GLN A 509 1.80 -8.00 24.15
N PHE A 510 1.15 -6.87 23.88
CA PHE A 510 1.79 -5.60 23.55
C PHE A 510 2.29 -4.92 24.84
N HIS A 511 3.51 -4.38 24.80
CA HIS A 511 4.02 -3.41 25.79
C HIS A 511 4.18 -2.05 25.09
N PHE A 512 3.52 -1.03 25.64
CA PHE A 512 3.76 0.36 25.30
C PHE A 512 4.88 0.90 26.19
N GLY A 513 5.85 1.56 25.56
CA GLY A 513 6.86 2.44 26.15
C GLY A 513 7.12 3.56 25.16
#